data_AF-A0A7S1EKS9-F1
#
_entry.id   AF-A0A7S1EKS9-F1
#
_cell.length_a   1.000
_cell.length_b   1.000
_cell.length_c   1.000
_cell.angle_alpha   90.00
_cell.angle_beta   90.00
_cell.angle_gamma   90.00
#
_symmetry.space_group_name_H-M   'P 1'
#
loop_
_entity.id
_entity.type
_entity.pdbx_description
1 polymer ?
#
loop_
_entity_poly.entity_id
_entity_poly.type
_entity_poly.pdbx_seq_one_letter_code
_entity_poly.pdbx_strand_id
1 'polypeptide(L)'
;ESWAGGSGEFGGWLPWRKNTPARGGLALGRPGSFTSSVGSFSNALRRKDGMFKRVSCLDQLYAQGTLALLALTDKAKAWALASNGCFPMNDEGPEGETQFSKYADIQGDPVMQNRVKFSSLKRHRRAIEKLLRSYNNDPSKLFDIARLAIIFDTLDDVYACLENISGDPEVEVVRIKNRLSLAHDSSGTAGYRDVNVNIMVQTDTTRITGTHMHICEVQLVLRSFANLKTAEGHKRYVRYRDFRAQ
;
A
#
# COMPACT_ATOMS: atom_id res chain seq x y z
N GLU A 1 3.70 -31.43 -50.71
CA GLU A 1 2.74 -31.26 -49.59
C GLU A 1 3.50 -30.60 -48.44
N SER A 2 3.61 -29.27 -48.32
CA SER A 2 2.61 -28.20 -48.06
C SER A 2 2.14 -28.13 -46.59
N TRP A 3 2.34 -26.94 -46.00
CA TRP A 3 1.78 -26.35 -44.76
C TRP A 3 2.42 -26.75 -43.43
N ALA A 4 2.68 -25.87 -42.45
CA ALA A 4 2.82 -24.42 -42.37
C ALA A 4 3.40 -24.11 -40.98
N GLY A 5 4.51 -23.38 -40.91
CA GLY A 5 5.08 -22.86 -39.66
C GLY A 5 4.43 -21.52 -39.30
N GLY A 6 3.55 -21.52 -38.31
CA GLY A 6 2.95 -20.31 -37.75
C GLY A 6 3.88 -19.66 -36.73
N SER A 7 4.54 -18.58 -37.14
CA SER A 7 5.14 -17.60 -36.25
C SER A 7 4.02 -16.70 -35.72
N GLY A 8 3.76 -16.76 -34.41
CA GLY A 8 2.79 -15.91 -33.72
C GLY A 8 3.37 -14.53 -33.47
N GLU A 9 2.76 -13.54 -34.10
CA GLU A 9 3.23 -12.18 -34.28
C GLU A 9 3.36 -11.36 -32.99
N PHE A 10 4.44 -10.58 -32.95
CA PHE A 10 4.58 -9.38 -32.13
C PHE A 10 3.50 -8.36 -32.53
N GLY A 11 2.58 -8.06 -31.61
CA GLY A 11 1.60 -7.00 -31.76
C GLY A 11 2.23 -5.60 -31.78
N GLY A 12 2.55 -5.16 -32.99
CA GLY A 12 2.57 -3.81 -33.56
C GLY A 12 2.54 -2.59 -32.63
N TRP A 13 3.67 -1.88 -32.63
CA TRP A 13 3.73 -0.43 -32.45
C TRP A 13 3.35 0.27 -33.75
N LEU A 14 2.45 1.26 -33.71
CA LEU A 14 2.31 2.25 -34.79
C LEU A 14 2.76 3.63 -34.29
N PRO A 15 3.68 4.32 -34.99
CA PRO A 15 4.18 5.64 -34.62
C PRO A 15 3.42 6.74 -35.37
N TRP A 16 3.11 7.85 -34.70
CA TRP A 16 2.84 9.13 -35.38
C TRP A 16 3.58 10.29 -34.71
N ARG A 17 4.45 10.91 -35.52
CA ARG A 17 5.11 12.24 -35.42
C ARG A 17 4.38 13.11 -36.48
N LYS A 18 4.23 14.45 -36.50
CA LYS A 18 4.91 15.63 -35.95
C LYS A 18 3.95 16.86 -36.05
N ASN A 19 4.13 17.83 -35.15
CA ASN A 19 3.88 19.30 -35.19
C ASN A 19 3.10 19.99 -36.33
N THR A 20 2.19 20.90 -35.93
CA THR A 20 2.34 22.37 -36.17
C THR A 20 1.44 23.20 -35.22
N PRO A 21 1.79 24.47 -34.90
CA PRO A 21 1.09 25.30 -33.90
C PRO A 21 0.13 26.34 -34.54
N ALA A 22 -0.92 26.76 -33.82
CA ALA A 22 -1.39 28.16 -33.72
C ALA A 22 -2.78 28.32 -33.04
N ARG A 23 -2.85 29.37 -32.20
CA ARG A 23 -3.99 30.27 -31.87
C ARG A 23 -5.14 29.79 -30.95
N GLY A 24 -5.11 30.32 -29.72
CA GLY A 24 -6.09 31.28 -29.19
C GLY A 24 -7.55 30.85 -29.04
N GLY A 25 -7.98 30.63 -27.80
CA GLY A 25 -9.40 30.60 -27.41
C GLY A 25 -9.59 30.27 -25.93
N LEU A 26 -10.16 31.21 -25.17
CA LEU A 26 -10.59 31.02 -23.78
C LEU A 26 -11.62 29.87 -23.70
N ALA A 27 -11.50 29.00 -22.70
CA ALA A 27 -12.59 28.14 -22.26
C ALA A 27 -12.52 27.89 -20.74
N LEU A 28 -13.68 28.02 -20.12
CA LEU A 28 -13.99 27.96 -18.70
C LEU A 28 -13.67 26.61 -18.05
N GLY A 29 -13.36 26.67 -16.75
CA GLY A 29 -12.88 25.55 -15.94
C GLY A 29 -13.84 24.36 -15.85
N ARG A 30 -13.25 23.16 -15.82
CA ARG A 30 -13.88 21.89 -15.44
C ARG A 30 -13.14 21.30 -14.23
N PRO A 31 -13.84 20.55 -13.35
CA PRO A 31 -13.23 19.95 -12.16
C PRO A 31 -12.21 18.86 -12.54
N GLY A 32 -11.11 18.84 -11.78
CA GLY A 32 -9.88 18.12 -12.09
C GLY A 32 -10.06 16.61 -12.27
N SER A 33 -9.80 16.12 -13.48
CA SER A 33 -9.55 14.72 -13.77
C SER A 33 -8.12 14.36 -13.33
N PHE A 34 -7.98 13.52 -12.31
CA PHE A 34 -6.69 13.01 -11.87
C PHE A 34 -6.18 11.98 -12.90
N THR A 35 -5.39 12.43 -13.88
CA THR A 35 -4.75 11.55 -14.86
C THR A 35 -3.61 10.81 -14.20
N SER A 36 -3.72 9.48 -14.18
CA SER A 36 -2.70 8.55 -13.70
C SER A 36 -1.45 8.58 -14.58
N SER A 37 -0.44 9.37 -14.20
CA SER A 37 0.90 9.18 -14.77
C SER A 37 1.53 7.94 -14.14
N VAL A 38 1.33 6.78 -14.78
CA VAL A 38 2.10 5.57 -14.47
C VAL A 38 3.51 5.77 -15.05
N GLY A 39 4.36 6.47 -14.30
CA GLY A 39 5.79 6.51 -14.56
C GLY A 39 6.39 5.12 -14.36
N SER A 40 7.19 4.65 -15.32
CA SER A 40 7.92 3.39 -15.24
C SER A 40 8.74 3.33 -13.94
N PHE A 41 8.38 2.38 -13.08
CA PHE A 41 8.87 2.21 -11.70
C PHE A 41 10.40 2.03 -11.60
N SER A 42 11.06 1.66 -12.70
CA SER A 42 12.52 1.50 -12.75
C SER A 42 13.29 2.82 -12.74
N ASN A 43 12.65 3.94 -13.11
CA ASN A 43 13.32 5.23 -13.24
C ASN A 43 13.14 6.17 -12.04
N ALA A 44 12.13 5.95 -11.18
CA ALA A 44 11.94 6.74 -9.96
C ALA A 44 12.99 6.42 -8.89
N LEU A 45 13.44 5.17 -8.80
CA LEU A 45 14.57 4.74 -7.96
C LEU A 45 15.95 5.08 -8.56
N ARG A 46 15.99 5.75 -9.71
CA ARG A 46 17.24 6.03 -10.43
C ARG A 46 17.47 7.53 -10.54
N ARG A 47 17.69 8.24 -9.43
CA ARG A 47 18.09 9.67 -9.49
C ARG A 47 19.14 10.12 -8.46
N LYS A 48 20.26 10.54 -9.07
CA LYS A 48 21.18 11.65 -8.84
C LYS A 48 22.20 11.68 -7.70
N ASP A 49 21.95 11.15 -6.51
CA ASP A 49 22.98 11.22 -5.46
C ASP A 49 23.52 9.83 -5.12
N GLY A 50 24.78 9.59 -5.49
CA GLY A 50 25.50 8.33 -5.36
C GLY A 50 25.81 7.88 -3.93
N MET A 51 24.93 8.18 -2.97
CA MET A 51 25.14 7.93 -1.54
C MET A 51 24.00 7.16 -0.87
N PHE A 52 23.09 6.54 -1.63
CA PHE A 52 22.09 5.63 -1.07
C PHE A 52 22.67 4.22 -0.91
N LYS A 53 22.89 3.79 0.33
CA LYS A 53 23.19 2.37 0.60
C LYS A 53 21.88 1.59 0.47
N ARG A 54 21.67 0.99 -0.71
CA ARG A 54 20.59 0.05 -0.98
C ARG A 54 20.52 -0.97 0.16
N VAL A 55 19.33 -1.24 0.70
CA VAL A 55 19.15 -2.31 1.68
C VAL A 55 19.69 -3.60 1.07
N SER A 56 20.71 -4.18 1.69
CA SER A 56 21.48 -5.28 1.11
C SER A 56 21.08 -6.64 1.66
N CYS A 57 20.43 -6.69 2.83
CA CYS A 57 19.98 -7.93 3.44
C CYS A 57 18.65 -7.75 4.18
N LEU A 58 18.01 -8.88 4.48
CA LEU A 58 16.72 -8.91 5.17
C LEU A 58 16.83 -8.40 6.61
N ASP A 59 17.91 -8.71 7.32
CA ASP A 59 18.11 -8.28 8.71
C ASP A 59 18.17 -6.76 8.84
N GLN A 60 18.88 -6.09 7.92
CA GLN A 60 18.90 -4.63 7.85
C GLN A 60 17.48 -4.07 7.64
N LEU A 61 16.69 -4.70 6.77
CA LEU A 61 15.31 -4.28 6.50
C LEU A 61 14.43 -4.43 7.74
N TYR A 62 14.58 -5.50 8.52
CA TYR A 62 13.86 -5.71 9.77
C TYR A 62 14.28 -4.73 10.85
N ALA A 63 15.59 -4.49 11.01
CA ALA A 63 16.11 -3.52 11.97
C ALA A 63 15.55 -2.11 11.72
N GLN A 64 15.57 -1.67 10.45
CA GLN A 64 14.94 -0.41 10.04
C GLN A 64 13.42 -0.44 10.23
N GLY A 65 12.78 -1.55 9.86
CA GLY A 65 11.34 -1.74 9.94
C GLY A 65 10.79 -1.56 11.36
N THR A 66 11.50 -2.01 12.39
CA THR A 66 11.10 -1.84 13.79
C THR A 66 10.88 -0.38 14.16
N LEU A 67 11.84 0.50 13.83
CA LEU A 67 11.76 1.93 14.14
C LEU A 67 10.79 2.64 13.20
N ALA A 68 10.79 2.28 11.91
CA ALA A 68 9.87 2.83 10.93
C ALA A 68 8.40 2.53 11.27
N LEU A 69 8.11 1.36 11.84
CA LEU A 69 6.76 0.98 12.28
C LEU A 69 6.26 1.86 13.42
N LEU A 70 7.12 2.32 14.33
CA LEU A 70 6.74 3.25 15.39
C LEU A 70 6.29 4.59 14.79
N ALA A 71 7.13 5.19 13.93
CA ALA A 71 6.80 6.44 13.24
C ALA A 71 5.53 6.31 12.36
N LEU A 72 5.39 5.17 11.68
CA LEU A 72 4.20 4.84 10.89
C LEU A 72 2.94 4.77 11.76
N THR A 73 3.04 4.18 12.95
CA THR A 73 1.91 4.02 13.87
C THR A 73 1.44 5.38 14.39
N ASP A 74 2.36 6.28 14.73
CA ASP A 74 2.01 7.62 15.17
C ASP A 74 1.32 8.42 14.07
N LYS A 75 1.83 8.34 12.83
CA LYS A 75 1.18 8.94 11.67
C LYS A 75 -0.21 8.35 11.39
N ALA A 76 -0.34 7.03 11.44
CA ALA A 76 -1.62 6.37 11.23
C ALA A 76 -2.67 6.74 12.27
N LYS A 77 -2.28 6.94 13.53
CA LYS A 77 -3.16 7.47 14.58
C LYS A 77 -3.66 8.87 14.24
N ALA A 78 -2.77 9.76 13.82
CA ALA A 78 -3.13 11.12 13.40
C ALA A 78 -4.07 11.13 12.20
N TRP A 79 -3.79 10.32 11.18
CA TRP A 79 -4.67 10.20 10.01
C TRP A 79 -6.02 9.61 10.37
N ALA A 80 -6.05 8.54 11.18
CA ALA A 80 -7.29 7.94 11.64
C ALA A 80 -8.15 8.94 12.44
N LEU A 81 -7.54 9.74 13.30
CA LEU A 81 -8.24 10.81 14.03
C LEU A 81 -8.88 11.83 13.07
N ALA A 82 -8.14 12.25 12.05
CA ALA A 82 -8.58 13.26 11.09
C ALA A 82 -9.60 12.75 10.04
N SER A 83 -9.82 11.43 9.95
CA SER A 83 -10.61 10.81 8.88
C SER A 83 -11.56 9.71 9.35
N ASN A 84 -11.98 9.73 10.63
CA ASN A 84 -12.87 8.70 11.21
C ASN A 84 -12.34 7.26 11.08
N GLY A 85 -11.02 7.10 11.03
CA GLY A 85 -10.37 5.81 10.92
C GLY A 85 -10.52 4.97 12.19
N CYS A 86 -10.68 3.67 11.97
CA CYS A 86 -10.80 2.65 13.01
C CYS A 86 -9.60 1.72 13.03
N PHE A 87 -9.31 1.17 14.21
CA PHE A 87 -8.35 0.09 14.39
C PHE A 87 -9.00 -1.14 15.02
N PRO A 88 -8.51 -2.36 14.70
CA PRO A 88 -9.01 -3.57 15.34
C PRO A 88 -8.65 -3.58 16.82
N MET A 89 -9.55 -4.11 17.65
CA MET A 89 -9.33 -4.32 19.07
C MET A 89 -8.83 -5.75 19.32
N ASN A 90 -8.17 -5.97 20.46
CA ASN A 90 -7.75 -7.30 20.91
C ASN A 90 -8.94 -8.17 21.33
N ASP A 91 -10.06 -7.54 21.67
CA ASP A 91 -11.30 -8.17 22.07
C ASP A 91 -12.05 -8.73 20.85
N GLU A 92 -12.50 -9.97 20.98
CA GLU A 92 -13.40 -10.58 20.01
C GLU A 92 -14.84 -10.20 20.33
N GLY A 93 -15.63 -9.98 19.27
CA GLY A 93 -17.07 -9.74 19.40
C GLY A 93 -17.83 -10.97 19.88
N PRO A 94 -19.14 -10.82 20.16
CA PRO A 94 -20.00 -11.91 20.66
C PRO A 94 -19.95 -13.18 19.79
N GLU A 95 -19.67 -13.03 18.49
CA GLU A 95 -19.61 -14.11 17.51
C GLU A 95 -18.17 -14.41 17.02
N GLY A 96 -17.13 -14.00 17.76
CA GLY A 96 -15.72 -14.20 17.37
C GLY A 96 -15.26 -13.27 16.24
N GLU A 97 -16.06 -12.24 15.92
CA GLU A 97 -15.72 -11.24 14.92
C GLU A 97 -14.71 -10.21 15.44
N THR A 98 -13.90 -9.65 14.53
CA THR A 98 -12.97 -8.59 14.92
C THR A 98 -13.74 -7.31 15.19
N GLN A 99 -13.67 -6.81 16.42
CA GLN A 99 -14.20 -5.49 16.75
C GLN A 99 -13.24 -4.40 16.26
N PHE A 100 -13.78 -3.28 15.78
CA PHE A 100 -13.00 -2.10 15.45
C PHE A 100 -13.58 -0.88 16.16
N SER A 101 -12.70 -0.07 16.73
CA SER A 101 -13.06 1.20 17.38
C SER A 101 -12.50 2.38 16.60
N LYS A 102 -13.27 3.46 16.47
CA LYS A 102 -12.76 4.72 15.92
C LYS A 102 -11.66 5.25 16.83
N TYR A 103 -10.58 5.75 16.24
CA TYR A 103 -9.46 6.22 17.04
C TYR A 103 -9.83 7.47 17.87
N ALA A 104 -10.73 8.32 17.35
CA ALA A 104 -11.25 9.49 18.04
C ALA A 104 -11.92 9.17 19.38
N ASP A 105 -12.59 8.01 19.48
CA ASP A 105 -13.33 7.60 20.68
C ASP A 105 -12.40 7.05 21.78
N ILE A 106 -11.18 6.63 21.41
CA ILE A 106 -10.25 5.93 22.33
C ILE A 106 -8.97 6.71 22.61
N GLN A 107 -8.64 7.76 21.83
CA GLN A 107 -7.40 8.53 22.01
C GLN A 107 -7.25 9.17 23.40
N GLY A 108 -8.35 9.42 24.13
CA GLY A 108 -8.33 10.01 25.47
C GLY A 108 -8.17 8.99 26.60
N ASP A 109 -8.28 7.69 26.29
CA ASP A 109 -8.32 6.62 27.28
C ASP A 109 -7.13 5.65 27.08
N PRO A 110 -6.09 5.72 27.93
CA PRO A 110 -4.93 4.84 27.85
C PRO A 110 -5.27 3.35 27.93
N VAL A 111 -6.33 2.98 28.67
CA VAL A 111 -6.77 1.58 28.79
C VAL A 111 -7.33 1.10 27.46
N MET A 112 -8.15 1.93 26.80
CA MET A 112 -8.69 1.60 25.49
C MET A 112 -7.61 1.60 24.41
N GLN A 113 -6.66 2.51 24.44
CA GLN A 113 -5.53 2.51 23.50
C GLN A 113 -4.69 1.23 23.59
N ASN A 114 -4.47 0.70 24.80
CA ASN A 114 -3.73 -0.55 25.00
C ASN A 114 -4.47 -1.79 24.46
N ARG A 115 -5.79 -1.68 24.22
CA ARG A 115 -6.59 -2.73 23.59
C ARG A 115 -6.55 -2.68 22.07
N VAL A 116 -5.95 -1.64 21.48
CA VAL A 116 -5.79 -1.55 20.01
C VAL A 116 -4.75 -2.56 19.54
N LYS A 117 -5.13 -3.35 18.54
CA LYS A 117 -4.28 -4.35 17.90
C LYS A 117 -3.54 -3.74 16.72
N PHE A 118 -2.43 -3.04 16.98
CA PHE A 118 -1.55 -2.59 15.91
C PHE A 118 -0.85 -3.76 15.22
N SER A 119 -0.59 -3.61 13.92
CA SER A 119 0.10 -4.63 13.14
C SER A 119 1.56 -4.73 13.60
N SER A 120 2.03 -5.96 13.78
CA SER A 120 3.47 -6.22 13.93
C SER A 120 4.17 -6.23 12.57
N LEU A 121 5.50 -6.27 12.59
CA LEU A 121 6.29 -6.48 11.40
C LEU A 121 5.86 -7.76 10.68
N LYS A 122 6.00 -7.75 9.34
CA LYS A 122 5.77 -8.94 8.53
C LYS A 122 6.57 -10.11 9.11
N ARG A 123 5.95 -11.28 9.26
CA ARG A 123 6.67 -12.48 9.75
C ARG A 123 7.81 -12.87 8.80
N HIS A 124 8.98 -13.20 9.35
CA HIS A 124 10.19 -13.62 8.60
C HIS A 124 9.91 -14.65 7.51
N ARG A 125 9.22 -15.75 7.87
CA ARG A 125 8.84 -16.79 6.90
C ARG A 125 8.08 -16.22 5.69
N ARG A 126 7.14 -15.31 5.93
CA ARG A 126 6.34 -14.67 4.86
C ARG A 126 7.15 -13.69 4.03
N ALA A 127 8.15 -13.02 4.63
CA ALA A 127 9.08 -12.18 3.90
C ALA A 127 9.95 -13.02 2.96
N ILE A 128 10.55 -14.10 3.46
CA ILE A 128 11.39 -15.03 2.68
C ILE A 128 10.58 -15.64 1.52
N GLU A 129 9.39 -16.18 1.80
CA GLU A 129 8.51 -16.74 0.76
C GLU A 129 8.22 -15.71 -0.35
N LYS A 130 7.96 -14.45 0.02
CA LYS A 130 7.66 -13.38 -0.95
C LYS A 130 8.91 -12.97 -1.75
N LEU A 131 10.08 -12.93 -1.12
CA LEU A 131 11.34 -12.61 -1.78
C LEU A 131 11.69 -13.63 -2.87
N LEU A 132 11.61 -14.92 -2.52
CA LEU A 132 11.91 -16.01 -3.44
C LEU A 132 10.90 -16.07 -4.60
N ARG A 133 9.61 -15.88 -4.32
CA ARG A 133 8.56 -16.00 -5.34
C ARG A 133 8.40 -14.79 -6.25
N SER A 134 8.65 -13.59 -5.77
CA SER A 134 8.21 -12.36 -6.46
C SER A 134 9.32 -11.35 -6.73
N TYR A 135 10.46 -11.45 -6.04
CA TYR A 135 11.49 -10.42 -6.09
C TYR A 135 12.88 -10.94 -6.45
N ASN A 136 12.99 -12.20 -6.90
CA ASN A 136 14.28 -12.82 -7.26
C ASN A 136 15.32 -12.64 -6.15
N ASN A 137 14.89 -12.87 -4.90
CA ASN A 137 15.69 -12.73 -3.69
C ASN A 137 16.26 -11.31 -3.42
N ASP A 138 15.65 -10.26 -3.98
CA ASP A 138 16.08 -8.87 -3.80
C ASP A 138 15.33 -8.19 -2.63
N PRO A 139 15.95 -8.01 -1.44
CA PRO A 139 15.30 -7.42 -0.27
C PRO A 139 14.89 -5.96 -0.47
N SER A 140 15.56 -5.23 -1.38
CA SER A 140 15.25 -3.83 -1.64
C SER A 140 13.88 -3.61 -2.32
N LYS A 141 13.20 -4.69 -2.74
CA LYS A 141 11.86 -4.65 -3.35
C LYS A 141 10.75 -5.03 -2.38
N LEU A 142 11.08 -5.32 -1.11
CA LEU A 142 10.12 -5.77 -0.10
C LEU A 142 9.62 -4.58 0.74
N PHE A 143 8.56 -3.93 0.29
CA PHE A 143 8.04 -2.68 0.86
C PHE A 143 7.01 -2.86 1.99
N ASP A 144 6.75 -4.09 2.42
CA ASP A 144 5.66 -4.40 3.35
C ASP A 144 6.17 -5.11 4.62
N ILE A 145 7.40 -4.80 5.03
CA ILE A 145 7.95 -5.21 6.35
C ILE A 145 7.27 -4.43 7.47
N ALA A 146 7.36 -3.09 7.44
CA ALA A 146 6.57 -2.20 8.27
C ALA A 146 5.26 -1.89 7.55
N ARG A 147 4.14 -2.36 8.11
CA ARG A 147 2.82 -2.23 7.48
C ARG A 147 1.72 -2.14 8.52
N LEU A 148 0.65 -1.42 8.19
CA LEU A 148 -0.59 -1.41 8.97
C LEU A 148 -1.82 -1.21 8.08
N ALA A 149 -3.00 -1.32 8.69
CA ALA A 149 -4.26 -1.01 8.04
C ALA A 149 -5.07 -0.02 8.89
N ILE A 150 -5.74 0.91 8.22
CA ILE A 150 -6.75 1.79 8.81
C ILE A 150 -8.09 1.40 8.18
N ILE A 151 -9.09 1.18 9.04
CA ILE A 151 -10.39 0.67 8.65
C ILE A 151 -11.41 1.81 8.63
N PHE A 152 -12.28 1.85 7.63
CA PHE A 152 -13.24 2.93 7.42
C PHE A 152 -14.64 2.38 7.18
N ASP A 153 -15.64 3.12 7.62
CA ASP A 153 -17.05 2.75 7.38
C ASP A 153 -17.52 3.19 6.00
N THR A 154 -17.00 4.31 5.50
CA THR A 154 -17.41 4.93 4.22
C THR A 154 -16.23 5.13 3.26
N LEU A 155 -16.55 5.26 1.97
CA LEU A 155 -15.56 5.63 0.94
C LEU A 155 -15.08 7.08 1.09
N ASP A 156 -15.93 7.98 1.58
CA ASP A 156 -15.59 9.38 1.79
C ASP A 156 -14.50 9.51 2.86
N ASP A 157 -14.59 8.73 3.94
CA ASP A 157 -13.55 8.66 4.97
C ASP A 157 -12.22 8.11 4.43
N VAL A 158 -12.27 7.11 3.52
CA VAL A 158 -11.07 6.61 2.83
C VAL A 158 -10.43 7.71 1.99
N TYR A 159 -11.25 8.50 1.28
CA TYR A 159 -10.78 9.61 0.46
C TYR A 159 -10.15 10.71 1.32
N ALA A 160 -10.82 11.13 2.39
CA ALA A 160 -10.30 12.12 3.34
C ALA A 160 -8.96 11.66 3.96
N CYS A 161 -8.84 10.39 4.32
CA CYS A 161 -7.57 9.83 4.80
C CYS A 161 -6.47 9.91 3.74
N LEU A 162 -6.79 9.58 2.48
CA LEU A 162 -5.82 9.64 1.39
C LEU A 162 -5.35 11.09 1.11
N GLU A 163 -6.24 12.07 1.21
CA GLU A 163 -5.89 13.50 1.13
C GLU A 163 -4.97 13.90 2.30
N ASN A 164 -5.32 13.49 3.53
CA ASN A 164 -4.48 13.74 4.71
C ASN A 164 -3.07 13.14 4.56
N ILE A 165 -2.95 11.90 4.06
CA ILE A 165 -1.64 11.27 3.79
C ILE A 165 -0.88 12.03 2.71
N SER A 166 -1.56 12.46 1.64
CA SER A 166 -0.92 13.12 0.50
C SER A 166 -0.50 14.56 0.80
N GLY A 167 -1.19 15.22 1.74
CA GLY A 167 -0.88 16.57 2.20
C GLY A 167 0.03 16.64 3.42
N ASP A 168 0.42 15.50 4.01
CA ASP A 168 1.28 15.46 5.20
C ASP A 168 2.73 15.83 4.83
N PRO A 169 3.28 16.94 5.36
CA PRO A 169 4.61 17.43 4.99
C PRO A 169 5.75 16.50 5.44
N GLU A 170 5.49 15.58 6.37
CA GLU A 170 6.48 14.61 6.86
C GLU A 170 6.34 13.25 6.15
N VAL A 171 5.57 13.16 5.07
CA VAL A 171 5.37 11.91 4.33
C VAL A 171 5.62 12.07 2.85
N GLU A 172 6.40 11.16 2.29
CA GLU A 172 6.59 11.02 0.85
C GLU A 172 5.78 9.81 0.34
N VAL A 173 4.80 10.06 -0.53
CA VAL A 173 4.02 8.99 -1.16
C VAL A 173 4.81 8.40 -2.34
N VAL A 174 5.24 7.15 -2.19
CA VAL A 174 6.00 6.42 -3.22
C VAL A 174 5.09 5.79 -4.25
N ARG A 175 3.95 5.23 -3.80
CA ARG A 175 3.02 4.51 -4.68
C ARG A 175 1.63 4.45 -4.10
N ILE A 176 0.62 4.58 -4.96
CA ILE A 176 -0.77 4.24 -4.64
C ILE A 176 -1.23 3.11 -5.58
N LYS A 177 -1.87 2.09 -5.01
CA LYS A 177 -2.60 1.04 -5.73
C LYS A 177 -4.05 1.08 -5.29
N ASN A 178 -4.93 1.58 -6.15
CA ASN A 178 -6.37 1.56 -5.91
C ASN A 178 -6.94 0.19 -6.34
N ARG A 179 -7.23 -0.69 -5.37
CA ARG A 179 -7.87 -1.99 -5.62
C ARG A 179 -9.40 -1.94 -5.41
N LEU A 180 -9.94 -0.80 -5.02
CA LEU A 180 -11.39 -0.55 -4.97
C LEU A 180 -11.96 -0.25 -6.38
N SER A 181 -11.12 0.15 -7.34
CA SER A 181 -11.53 0.38 -8.72
C SER A 181 -12.26 -0.84 -9.33
N LEU A 182 -13.35 -0.59 -10.05
CA LEU A 182 -14.09 -1.63 -10.78
C LEU A 182 -13.22 -2.34 -11.82
N ALA A 183 -12.21 -1.67 -12.37
CA ALA A 183 -11.24 -2.26 -13.30
C ALA A 183 -10.23 -3.19 -12.62
N HIS A 184 -10.19 -3.22 -11.27
CA HIS A 184 -9.29 -4.12 -10.55
C HIS A 184 -9.87 -5.55 -10.51
N ASP A 185 -9.13 -6.50 -11.07
CA ASP A 185 -9.41 -7.92 -10.94
C ASP A 185 -9.10 -8.41 -9.50
N SER A 186 -10.15 -8.70 -8.74
CA SER A 186 -10.08 -9.23 -7.38
C SER A 186 -10.25 -10.75 -7.31
N SER A 187 -10.25 -11.47 -8.45
CA SER A 187 -10.38 -12.93 -8.49
C SER A 187 -9.29 -13.61 -7.67
N GLY A 188 -8.05 -13.09 -7.77
CA GLY A 188 -6.90 -13.60 -7.04
C GLY A 188 -6.92 -13.35 -5.53
N THR A 189 -7.77 -12.44 -5.04
CA THR A 189 -7.86 -12.07 -3.62
C THR A 189 -9.18 -12.51 -2.98
N ALA A 190 -9.94 -13.38 -3.66
CA ALA A 190 -11.28 -13.80 -3.26
C ALA A 190 -12.22 -12.60 -2.96
N GLY A 191 -12.13 -11.55 -3.79
CA GLY A 191 -12.97 -10.35 -3.65
C GLY A 191 -12.46 -9.32 -2.63
N TYR A 192 -11.38 -9.59 -1.91
CA TYR A 192 -10.79 -8.62 -0.99
C TYR A 192 -10.19 -7.42 -1.73
N ARG A 193 -10.50 -6.20 -1.28
CA ARG A 193 -10.10 -4.93 -1.89
C ARG A 193 -9.66 -3.90 -0.83
N ASP A 194 -8.74 -3.03 -1.21
CA ASP A 194 -8.18 -1.95 -0.40
C ASP A 194 -7.62 -0.81 -1.28
N VAL A 195 -7.30 0.33 -0.68
CA VAL A 195 -6.34 1.28 -1.26
C VAL A 195 -5.02 1.07 -0.55
N ASN A 196 -4.01 0.65 -1.30
CA ASN A 196 -2.69 0.32 -0.76
C ASN A 196 -1.72 1.44 -1.11
N VAL A 197 -1.16 2.08 -0.08
CA VAL A 197 -0.25 3.22 -0.20
C VAL A 197 1.11 2.81 0.33
N ASN A 198 2.15 2.97 -0.50
CA ASN A 198 3.54 2.86 -0.05
C ASN A 198 4.08 4.26 0.19
N ILE A 199 4.66 4.47 1.36
CA ILE A 199 5.11 5.79 1.83
C ILE A 199 6.47 5.70 2.51
N MET A 200 7.14 6.84 2.65
CA MET A 200 8.27 7.04 3.55
C MET A 200 7.92 8.13 4.55
N VAL A 201 8.21 7.91 5.83
CA VAL A 201 7.98 8.90 6.90
C VAL A 201 9.31 9.63 7.12
N GLN A 202 9.31 10.96 7.01
CA GLN A 202 10.50 11.82 6.93
C GLN A 202 10.60 12.85 8.07
N THR A 203 10.25 12.44 9.29
CA THR A 203 10.41 13.25 10.51
C THR A 203 11.87 13.35 10.95
N ASP A 204 12.20 14.31 11.82
CA ASP A 204 13.52 14.41 12.43
C ASP A 204 13.95 13.11 13.12
N THR A 205 13.05 12.46 13.85
CA THR A 205 13.29 11.16 14.50
C THR A 205 13.69 10.08 13.49
N THR A 206 12.99 9.99 12.35
CA THR A 206 13.33 9.00 11.31
C THR A 206 14.64 9.34 10.59
N ARG A 207 15.03 10.62 10.52
CA ARG A 207 16.33 11.05 9.99
C ARG A 207 17.46 10.66 10.94
N ILE A 208 17.32 10.97 12.23
CA ILE A 208 18.29 10.63 13.29
C ILE A 208 18.49 9.11 13.36
N THR A 209 17.41 8.34 13.28
CA THR A 209 17.48 6.86 13.33
C THR A 209 17.87 6.21 12.00
N GLY A 210 18.05 6.98 10.93
CA GLY A 210 18.41 6.47 9.60
C GLY A 210 17.29 5.66 8.92
N THR A 211 16.03 5.85 9.32
CA THR A 211 14.86 5.14 8.80
C THR A 211 13.94 5.97 7.91
N HIS A 212 14.26 7.25 7.68
CA HIS A 212 13.47 8.18 6.85
C HIS A 212 13.28 7.74 5.38
N MET A 213 14.09 6.79 4.89
CA MET A 213 13.97 6.21 3.54
C MET A 213 13.34 4.80 3.55
N HIS A 214 12.92 4.30 4.72
CA HIS A 214 12.27 3.01 4.81
C HIS A 214 10.85 3.12 4.24
N ILE A 215 10.53 2.25 3.28
CA ILE A 215 9.20 2.23 2.67
C ILE A 215 8.27 1.41 3.57
N CYS A 216 7.22 2.06 4.05
CA CYS A 216 6.13 1.48 4.78
C CYS A 216 4.93 1.21 3.86
N GLU A 217 4.04 0.30 4.27
CA GLU A 217 2.78 0.02 3.59
C GLU A 217 1.57 0.36 4.48
N VAL A 218 0.70 1.24 4.00
CA VAL A 218 -0.60 1.56 4.62
C VAL A 218 -1.69 0.97 3.74
N GLN A 219 -2.62 0.24 4.36
CA GLN A 219 -3.83 -0.26 3.70
C GLN A 219 -5.03 0.52 4.21
N LEU A 220 -5.74 1.23 3.33
CA LEU A 220 -7.03 1.85 3.65
C LEU A 220 -8.13 0.87 3.22
N VAL A 221 -8.93 0.39 4.17
CA VAL A 221 -9.83 -0.74 3.94
C VAL A 221 -11.23 -0.37 4.42
N LEU A 222 -12.25 -0.60 3.61
CA LEU A 222 -13.63 -0.50 4.10
C LEU A 222 -13.94 -1.64 5.06
N ARG A 223 -14.72 -1.38 6.11
CA ARG A 223 -15.13 -2.39 7.09
C ARG A 223 -15.81 -3.59 6.43
N SER A 224 -16.65 -3.35 5.43
CA SER A 224 -17.27 -4.42 4.64
C SER A 224 -16.24 -5.37 4.02
N PHE A 225 -15.13 -4.86 3.47
CA PHE A 225 -14.03 -5.69 2.95
C PHE A 225 -13.15 -6.28 4.05
N ALA A 226 -12.95 -5.57 5.16
CA ALA A 226 -12.23 -6.10 6.32
C ALA A 226 -12.93 -7.34 6.89
N ASN A 227 -14.26 -7.31 6.97
CA ASN A 227 -15.08 -8.42 7.46
C ASN A 227 -15.04 -9.65 6.54
N LEU A 228 -14.74 -9.49 5.24
CA LEU A 228 -14.52 -10.62 4.32
C LEU A 228 -13.24 -11.40 4.64
N LYS A 229 -12.28 -10.83 5.39
CA LYS A 229 -11.10 -11.56 5.90
C LYS A 229 -11.46 -12.46 7.08
N THR A 230 -12.48 -13.30 6.91
CA THR A 230 -12.75 -14.38 7.87
C THR A 230 -11.56 -15.33 7.92
N ALA A 231 -11.35 -16.01 9.05
CA ALA A 231 -10.29 -17.00 9.18
C ALA A 231 -10.39 -18.09 8.09
N GLU A 232 -11.60 -18.48 7.73
CA GLU A 232 -11.88 -19.46 6.68
C GLU A 232 -11.62 -18.89 5.27
N GLY A 233 -12.04 -17.66 4.99
CA GLY A 233 -11.73 -16.96 3.73
C GLY A 233 -10.23 -16.77 3.54
N HIS A 234 -9.51 -16.43 4.61
CA HIS A 234 -8.05 -16.30 4.60
C HIS A 234 -7.36 -17.64 4.31
N LYS A 235 -7.82 -18.75 4.93
CA LYS A 235 -7.31 -20.10 4.65
C LYS A 235 -7.50 -20.49 3.19
N ARG A 236 -8.69 -20.22 2.62
CA ARG A 236 -8.99 -20.49 1.19
C ARG A 236 -8.11 -19.68 0.26
N TYR A 237 -7.93 -18.38 0.52
CA TYR A 237 -7.02 -17.52 -0.23
C TYR A 237 -5.57 -18.04 -0.16
N VAL A 238 -5.09 -18.45 1.01
CA VAL A 238 -3.74 -19.01 1.17
C VAL A 238 -3.55 -20.25 0.30
N ARG A 239 -4.50 -21.20 0.33
CA ARG A 239 -4.45 -22.41 -0.51
C ARG A 239 -4.44 -22.07 -2.00
N TYR A 240 -5.37 -21.22 -2.44
CA TYR A 240 -5.48 -20.81 -3.84
C TYR A 240 -4.21 -20.13 -4.36
N ARG A 241 -3.65 -19.21 -3.56
CA ARG A 241 -2.40 -18.50 -3.89
C ARG A 241 -1.22 -19.46 -3.97
N ASP A 242 -1.10 -20.39 -3.04
CA ASP A 242 0.02 -21.34 -3.02
C ASP A 242 -0.05 -22.34 -4.18
N PHE A 243 -1.26 -22.70 -4.64
CA PHE A 243 -1.46 -23.49 -5.86
C PHE A 243 -0.96 -22.79 -7.13
N ARG A 244 -1.19 -21.47 -7.28
CA ARG A 244 -0.71 -20.68 -8.44
C ARG A 244 0.81 -20.49 -8.50
N ALA A 245 1.54 -20.89 -7.46
CA ALA A 245 3.00 -20.72 -7.37
C ALA A 245 3.79 -22.01 -7.61
N GLN A 246 3.11 -23.10 -7.98
CA GLN A 246 3.68 -24.32 -8.58
C GLN A 246 3.66 -24.20 -10.09
#